data_AF-A0A2G1ZYI9-F1
#
_entry.id   AF-A0A2G1ZYI9-F1
#
_cell.length_a   1.000
_cell.length_b   1.000
_cell.length_c   1.000
_cell.angle_alpha   90.00
_cell.angle_beta   90.00
_cell.angle_gamma   90.00
#
_symmetry.space_group_name_H-M   'P 1'
#
loop_
_entity.id
_entity.type
_entity.pdbx_description
1 polymer ?
#
loop_
_entity_poly.entity_id
_entity_poly.type
_entity_poly.pdbx_seq_one_letter_code
_entity_poly.pdbx_strand_id
1 'polypeptide(L)'
;MKTILTIVALLAATQVSAFGRMSMSDCTQSWEVFNLLMNEGDRDDPRLGAFVRVTPQGWCAVRGSDPAFATSRFDEMEWRAEEISRFVDDGIPPLALEFRISGLDPDEMEAGDISTNRPPLTLSATLRQIPAAGQVIVERAELASDAGDVIAGSMVFERLFLSSKSMMQVSIGSVTYKAGLFEMSLSGEYENPFGFNGKLAMRGSPEAQRRTAFDLISRLPDGFVDDASRAELTGFAGELPRPQGSLDLALDSETGFGLVKVGTFAALGWVDMVENGGLDVLLDGMTLGADWSPTTGQTD
;
A
#
# COMPACT_ATOMS: atom_id res chain seq x y z
N MET A 1 11.93 -24.75 -37.29
CA MET A 1 12.16 -23.36 -36.79
C MET A 1 10.97 -22.44 -37.02
N LYS A 2 10.37 -22.37 -38.22
CA LYS A 2 9.20 -21.50 -38.49
C LYS A 2 7.98 -21.78 -37.59
N THR A 3 7.72 -23.05 -37.24
CA THR A 3 6.58 -23.48 -36.40
C THR A 3 6.75 -23.17 -34.91
N ILE A 4 8.00 -23.08 -34.42
CA ILE A 4 8.29 -22.78 -33.00
C ILE A 4 8.16 -21.28 -32.74
N LEU A 5 8.55 -20.43 -33.70
CA LEU A 5 8.40 -18.97 -33.59
C LEU A 5 6.93 -18.53 -33.54
N THR A 6 6.03 -19.23 -34.24
CA THR A 6 4.59 -18.91 -34.25
C THR A 6 3.90 -19.26 -32.92
N ILE A 7 4.31 -20.35 -32.26
CA ILE A 7 3.76 -20.76 -30.96
C ILE A 7 4.25 -19.80 -29.86
N VAL A 8 5.51 -19.38 -29.89
CA VAL A 8 6.06 -18.39 -28.95
C VAL A 8 5.40 -17.02 -29.13
N ALA A 9 5.09 -16.60 -30.37
CA ALA A 9 4.38 -15.36 -30.65
C ALA A 9 2.88 -15.41 -30.22
N LEU A 10 2.23 -16.57 -30.31
CA LEU A 10 0.87 -16.78 -29.81
C LEU A 10 0.80 -16.84 -28.28
N LEU A 11 1.82 -17.39 -27.62
CA LEU A 11 1.95 -17.42 -26.16
C LEU A 11 2.38 -16.06 -25.57
N ALA A 12 3.14 -15.26 -26.32
CA ALA A 12 3.48 -13.90 -25.93
C ALA A 12 2.32 -12.90 -26.11
N ALA A 13 1.33 -13.22 -26.98
CA ALA A 13 0.14 -12.40 -27.18
C ALA A 13 -0.94 -12.61 -26.09
N THR A 14 -0.80 -13.62 -25.23
CA THR A 14 -1.75 -13.93 -24.15
C THR A 14 -1.33 -13.40 -22.77
N GLN A 15 -0.29 -12.55 -22.68
CA GLN A 15 -0.07 -11.75 -21.47
C GLN A 15 -1.00 -10.52 -21.44
N VAL A 16 -2.29 -10.75 -21.72
CA VAL A 16 -3.33 -9.83 -21.27
C VAL A 16 -3.58 -10.19 -19.82
N SER A 17 -3.37 -9.23 -18.93
CA SER A 17 -3.46 -9.34 -17.48
C SER A 17 -4.55 -10.30 -16.98
N ALA A 18 -4.24 -11.05 -15.92
CA ALA A 18 -5.07 -12.12 -15.32
C ALA A 18 -6.52 -11.74 -14.95
N PHE A 19 -6.86 -10.45 -14.99
CA PHE A 19 -8.19 -9.93 -14.68
C PHE A 19 -9.11 -9.93 -15.91
N GLY A 20 -10.34 -10.40 -15.71
CA GLY A 20 -11.42 -10.24 -16.70
C GLY A 20 -11.78 -8.77 -16.93
N ARG A 21 -12.44 -8.49 -18.05
CA ARG A 21 -13.03 -7.16 -18.31
C ARG A 21 -14.29 -6.98 -17.47
N MET A 22 -14.38 -5.86 -16.77
CA MET A 22 -15.57 -5.48 -16.02
C MET A 22 -16.67 -4.99 -16.97
N SER A 23 -17.91 -5.41 -16.75
CA SER A 23 -19.07 -4.84 -17.42
C SER A 23 -19.55 -3.56 -16.71
N MET A 24 -20.37 -2.77 -17.40
CA MET A 24 -20.98 -1.58 -16.77
C MET A 24 -21.82 -1.96 -15.54
N SER A 25 -22.51 -3.12 -15.59
CA SER A 25 -23.27 -3.63 -14.45
C SER A 25 -22.35 -3.95 -13.27
N ASP A 26 -21.24 -4.65 -13.52
CA ASP A 26 -20.26 -4.98 -12.48
C ASP A 26 -19.70 -3.71 -11.83
N CYS A 27 -19.41 -2.68 -12.64
CA CYS A 27 -18.88 -1.42 -12.15
C CYS A 27 -19.88 -0.65 -11.29
N THR A 28 -21.12 -0.47 -11.77
CA THR A 28 -22.14 0.24 -11.00
C THR A 28 -22.47 -0.48 -9.70
N GLN A 29 -22.63 -1.80 -9.74
CA GLN A 29 -22.98 -2.59 -8.56
C GLN A 29 -21.82 -2.70 -7.55
N SER A 30 -20.59 -2.90 -8.02
CA SER A 30 -19.43 -2.92 -7.12
C SER A 30 -19.20 -1.56 -6.45
N TRP A 31 -19.47 -0.45 -7.16
CA TRP A 31 -19.43 0.90 -6.59
C TRP A 31 -20.49 1.10 -5.51
N GLU A 32 -21.72 0.64 -5.73
CA GLU A 32 -22.79 0.69 -4.74
C GLU A 32 -22.40 -0.06 -3.45
N VAL A 33 -21.88 -1.29 -3.58
CA VAL A 33 -21.44 -2.08 -2.42
C VAL A 33 -20.23 -1.45 -1.73
N PHE A 34 -19.27 -0.91 -2.48
CA PHE A 34 -18.11 -0.20 -1.91
C PHE A 34 -18.54 1.02 -1.09
N ASN A 35 -19.46 1.84 -1.61
CA ASN A 35 -19.99 2.99 -0.87
C ASN A 35 -20.69 2.57 0.41
N LEU A 36 -21.47 1.48 0.39
CA LEU A 36 -22.12 0.96 1.60
C LEU A 36 -21.12 0.54 2.70
N LEU A 37 -19.89 0.17 2.33
CA LEU A 37 -18.84 -0.19 3.29
C LEU A 37 -18.07 1.04 3.80
N MET A 38 -17.91 2.08 2.98
CA MET A 38 -17.13 3.28 3.31
C MET A 38 -17.93 4.36 4.05
N ASN A 39 -19.26 4.35 3.98
CA ASN A 39 -20.10 5.42 4.53
C ASN A 39 -20.57 5.18 5.99
N GLU A 40 -20.24 6.13 6.88
CA GLU A 40 -21.01 6.48 8.08
C GLU A 40 -22.14 7.51 7.77
N GLY A 41 -22.39 7.84 6.50
CA GLY A 41 -23.39 8.82 6.02
C GLY A 41 -24.33 8.31 4.91
N ASP A 42 -25.40 9.07 4.63
CA ASP A 42 -26.67 8.70 3.96
C ASP A 42 -26.62 7.63 2.85
N ARG A 43 -27.37 6.54 3.06
CA ARG A 43 -27.51 5.36 2.20
C ARG A 43 -28.19 5.63 0.84
N ASP A 44 -28.75 6.81 0.66
CA ASP A 44 -29.77 7.08 -0.36
C ASP A 44 -29.35 8.13 -1.42
N ASP A 45 -28.07 8.51 -1.56
CA ASP A 45 -27.68 9.38 -2.70
C ASP A 45 -27.61 8.58 -4.01
N PRO A 46 -28.63 8.69 -4.91
CA PRO A 46 -28.70 7.91 -6.14
C PRO A 46 -27.65 8.37 -7.17
N ARG A 47 -26.92 9.45 -6.88
CA ARG A 47 -25.94 10.06 -7.79
C ARG A 47 -24.61 9.31 -7.80
N LEU A 48 -24.32 8.47 -6.80
CA LEU A 48 -23.02 7.83 -6.67
C LEU A 48 -22.74 6.86 -7.84
N GLY A 49 -23.71 6.06 -8.27
CA GLY A 49 -23.57 5.16 -9.42
C GLY A 49 -23.54 5.87 -10.79
N ALA A 50 -24.05 7.09 -10.87
CA ALA A 50 -24.23 7.82 -12.14
C ALA A 50 -22.90 8.26 -12.79
N PHE A 51 -21.83 8.33 -12.00
CA PHE A 51 -20.50 8.77 -12.46
C PHE A 51 -19.55 7.62 -12.77
N VAL A 52 -19.98 6.37 -12.51
CA VAL A 52 -19.20 5.18 -12.82
C VAL A 52 -19.16 4.96 -14.32
N ARG A 53 -17.99 4.62 -14.85
CA ARG A 53 -17.78 4.27 -16.25
C ARG A 53 -16.90 3.04 -16.42
N VAL A 54 -16.91 2.48 -17.61
CA VAL A 54 -15.99 1.41 -18.02
C VAL A 54 -14.97 1.97 -19.00
N THR A 55 -13.69 1.79 -18.72
CA THR A 55 -12.60 2.17 -19.63
C THR A 55 -12.50 1.20 -20.81
N PRO A 56 -11.86 1.58 -21.93
CA PRO A 56 -11.65 0.67 -23.07
C PRO A 56 -10.92 -0.65 -22.70
N GLN A 57 -10.12 -0.61 -21.64
CA GLN A 57 -9.37 -1.75 -21.11
C GLN A 57 -10.22 -2.64 -20.18
N GLY A 58 -11.46 -2.25 -19.89
CA GLY A 58 -12.39 -3.01 -19.05
C GLY A 58 -12.20 -2.76 -17.56
N TRP A 59 -11.70 -1.59 -17.17
CA TRP A 59 -11.69 -1.14 -15.78
C TRP A 59 -12.94 -0.36 -15.46
N CYS A 60 -13.40 -0.45 -14.22
CA CYS A 60 -14.33 0.51 -13.67
C CYS A 60 -13.59 1.78 -13.30
N ALA A 61 -14.21 2.95 -13.47
CA ALA A 61 -13.56 4.23 -13.17
C ALA A 61 -14.54 5.31 -12.69
N VAL A 62 -14.03 6.25 -11.90
CA VAL A 62 -14.67 7.54 -11.52
C VAL A 62 -13.63 8.67 -11.62
N ARG A 63 -14.05 9.94 -11.78
CA ARG A 63 -13.14 11.11 -11.71
C ARG A 63 -13.38 11.91 -10.44
N GLY A 64 -12.32 12.50 -9.89
CA GLY A 64 -12.47 13.51 -8.85
C GLY A 64 -13.20 14.77 -9.34
N SER A 65 -13.15 15.03 -10.65
CA SER A 65 -13.94 16.12 -11.27
C SER A 65 -15.45 15.86 -11.28
N ASP A 66 -15.90 14.63 -11.00
CA ASP A 66 -17.33 14.33 -10.97
C ASP A 66 -17.98 14.99 -9.75
N PRO A 67 -19.19 15.57 -9.86
CA PRO A 67 -19.83 16.34 -8.77
C PRO A 67 -19.93 15.63 -7.42
N ALA A 68 -19.97 14.30 -7.40
CA ALA A 68 -19.99 13.50 -6.17
C ALA A 68 -18.67 13.56 -5.38
N PHE A 69 -17.56 13.92 -6.03
CA PHE A 69 -16.21 13.96 -5.44
C PHE A 69 -15.60 15.37 -5.47
N ALA A 70 -16.43 16.42 -5.62
CA ALA A 70 -15.95 17.79 -5.80
C ALA A 70 -15.05 18.32 -4.66
N THR A 71 -15.04 17.65 -3.50
CA THR A 71 -14.18 17.96 -2.35
C THR A 71 -12.97 17.04 -2.21
N SER A 72 -12.87 15.98 -3.00
CA SER A 72 -11.76 15.03 -2.99
C SER A 72 -10.70 15.45 -4.02
N ARG A 73 -9.42 15.36 -3.67
CA ARG A 73 -8.31 15.78 -4.55
C ARG A 73 -7.59 14.58 -5.15
N PHE A 74 -8.25 13.99 -6.13
CA PHE A 74 -7.67 13.00 -7.05
C PHE A 74 -8.17 13.25 -8.48
N ASP A 75 -7.48 12.76 -9.49
CA ASP A 75 -7.91 12.90 -10.89
C ASP A 75 -8.86 11.75 -11.30
N GLU A 76 -8.41 10.52 -11.11
CA GLU A 76 -9.10 9.32 -11.53
C GLU A 76 -8.85 8.18 -10.54
N MET A 77 -9.92 7.44 -10.23
CA MET A 77 -9.84 6.17 -9.50
C MET A 77 -10.39 5.07 -10.38
N GLU A 78 -9.64 3.98 -10.49
CA GLU A 78 -9.97 2.82 -11.28
C GLU A 78 -9.88 1.54 -10.46
N TRP A 79 -10.76 0.58 -10.76
CA TRP A 79 -10.70 -0.76 -10.17
C TRP A 79 -11.16 -1.84 -11.14
N ARG A 80 -10.67 -3.05 -10.93
CA ARG A 80 -11.17 -4.28 -11.56
C ARG A 80 -10.96 -5.47 -10.64
N ALA A 81 -11.74 -6.53 -10.83
CA ALA A 81 -11.70 -7.67 -9.94
C ALA A 81 -11.95 -9.00 -10.66
N GLU A 82 -11.40 -10.08 -10.12
CA GLU A 82 -11.76 -11.45 -10.49
C GLU A 82 -12.89 -11.95 -9.59
N GLU A 83 -13.92 -12.58 -10.18
CA GLU A 83 -15.11 -13.06 -9.45
C GLU A 83 -15.83 -11.95 -8.67
N ILE A 84 -16.06 -10.80 -9.33
CA ILE A 84 -16.75 -9.64 -8.72
C ILE A 84 -18.19 -9.95 -8.28
N SER A 85 -18.86 -10.93 -8.90
CA SER A 85 -20.18 -11.40 -8.48
C SER A 85 -20.20 -11.82 -7.00
N ARG A 86 -19.12 -12.40 -6.49
CA ARG A 86 -18.98 -12.72 -5.05
C ARG A 86 -19.12 -11.47 -4.17
N PHE A 87 -18.60 -10.34 -4.64
CA PHE A 87 -18.68 -9.07 -3.92
C PHE A 87 -20.06 -8.45 -4.02
N VAL A 88 -20.62 -8.43 -5.24
CA VAL A 88 -21.92 -7.80 -5.51
C VAL A 88 -23.09 -8.60 -4.93
N ASP A 89 -23.12 -9.92 -5.15
CA ASP A 89 -24.25 -10.77 -4.81
C ASP A 89 -24.17 -11.26 -3.35
N ASP A 90 -22.99 -11.71 -2.92
CA ASP A 90 -22.82 -12.35 -1.61
C ASP A 90 -22.25 -11.40 -0.55
N GLY A 91 -21.70 -10.24 -0.96
CA GLY A 91 -21.02 -9.30 -0.07
C GLY A 91 -19.73 -9.87 0.54
N ILE A 92 -19.01 -10.71 -0.22
CA ILE A 92 -17.70 -11.25 0.18
C ILE A 92 -16.60 -10.77 -0.78
N PRO A 93 -15.35 -10.57 -0.32
CA PRO A 93 -14.32 -9.99 -1.17
C PRO A 93 -14.01 -10.83 -2.44
N PRO A 94 -13.72 -10.19 -3.58
CA PRO A 94 -13.41 -10.88 -4.85
C PRO A 94 -12.09 -11.66 -4.77
N LEU A 95 -11.90 -12.66 -5.64
CA LEU A 95 -10.68 -13.51 -5.59
C LEU A 95 -9.41 -12.72 -5.88
N ALA A 96 -9.50 -11.69 -6.70
CA ALA A 96 -8.45 -10.72 -6.87
C ALA A 96 -9.07 -9.33 -7.06
N LEU A 97 -8.37 -8.30 -6.59
CA LEU A 97 -8.75 -6.90 -6.75
C LEU A 97 -7.52 -6.13 -7.18
N GLU A 98 -7.66 -5.36 -8.25
CA GLU A 98 -6.68 -4.37 -8.66
C GLU A 98 -7.34 -3.00 -8.59
N PHE A 99 -6.66 -2.05 -7.97
CA PHE A 99 -7.12 -0.67 -7.89
C PHE A 99 -5.99 0.31 -8.16
N ARG A 100 -6.33 1.47 -8.68
CA ARG A 100 -5.42 2.58 -8.95
C ARG A 100 -6.12 3.90 -8.67
N ILE A 101 -5.39 4.84 -8.10
CA ILE A 101 -5.80 6.24 -7.95
C ILE A 101 -4.66 7.11 -8.46
N SER A 102 -4.93 8.00 -9.40
CA SER A 102 -3.94 8.93 -9.96
C SER A 102 -4.29 10.38 -9.63
N GLY A 103 -3.28 11.25 -9.64
CA GLY A 103 -3.45 12.67 -9.39
C GLY A 103 -3.81 12.97 -7.92
N LEU A 104 -3.46 12.08 -7.01
CA LEU A 104 -3.65 12.30 -5.57
C LEU A 104 -2.83 13.50 -5.13
N ASP A 105 -3.48 14.47 -4.47
CA ASP A 105 -2.78 15.58 -3.84
C ASP A 105 -2.09 15.09 -2.55
N PRO A 106 -0.75 15.11 -2.46
CA PRO A 106 -0.04 14.73 -1.23
C PRO A 106 -0.48 15.52 0.00
N ASP A 107 -1.02 16.72 -0.19
CA ASP A 107 -1.47 17.58 0.90
C ASP A 107 -2.81 17.08 1.51
N GLU A 108 -3.54 16.15 0.89
CA GLU A 108 -4.65 15.45 1.57
C GLU A 108 -4.16 14.43 2.59
N MET A 109 -2.94 13.92 2.42
CA MET A 109 -2.31 12.97 3.35
C MET A 109 -1.73 13.69 4.56
N GLU A 110 -1.49 14.99 4.45
CA GLU A 110 -1.09 15.89 5.53
C GLU A 110 -2.36 16.52 6.12
N ALA A 111 -2.56 16.50 7.44
CA ALA A 111 -3.79 17.02 8.06
C ALA A 111 -3.74 18.55 8.17
N GLY A 112 -3.34 19.24 7.09
CA GLY A 112 -3.06 20.66 7.07
C GLY A 112 -3.43 21.33 5.75
N ASP A 113 -4.01 22.53 5.84
CA ASP A 113 -4.42 23.37 4.70
C ASP A 113 -3.25 24.10 3.99
N ILE A 114 -2.01 23.70 4.22
CA ILE A 114 -0.84 24.37 3.64
C ILE A 114 -0.41 23.62 2.41
N SER A 115 -0.59 24.24 1.23
CA SER A 115 -0.08 23.67 -0.01
C SER A 115 1.45 23.61 0.02
N THR A 116 2.00 22.43 -0.25
CA THR A 116 3.45 22.19 -0.24
C THR A 116 4.08 22.15 -1.64
N ASN A 117 3.28 22.36 -2.70
CA ASN A 117 3.68 22.25 -4.11
C ASN A 117 4.41 20.93 -4.44
N ARG A 118 4.07 19.85 -3.73
CA ARG A 118 4.57 18.51 -4.05
C ARG A 118 3.92 18.00 -5.35
N PRO A 119 4.62 17.17 -6.13
CA PRO A 119 4.04 16.55 -7.31
C PRO A 119 2.89 15.61 -6.92
N PRO A 120 1.88 15.43 -7.79
CA PRO A 120 0.81 14.48 -7.57
C PRO A 120 1.34 13.05 -7.38
N LEU A 121 0.53 12.22 -6.69
CA LEU A 121 0.83 10.81 -6.46
C LEU A 121 -0.07 9.90 -7.30
N THR A 122 0.46 8.73 -7.61
CA THR A 122 -0.29 7.58 -8.10
C THR A 122 -0.17 6.45 -7.08
N LEU A 123 -1.32 6.03 -6.54
CA LEU A 123 -1.45 4.83 -5.73
C LEU A 123 -1.93 3.68 -6.63
N SER A 124 -1.31 2.52 -6.54
CA SER A 124 -1.81 1.29 -7.15
C SER A 124 -1.65 0.12 -6.21
N ALA A 125 -2.59 -0.83 -6.23
CA ALA A 125 -2.35 -2.10 -5.58
C ALA A 125 -3.09 -3.26 -6.24
N THR A 126 -2.53 -4.44 -6.07
CA THR A 126 -3.10 -5.72 -6.49
C THR A 126 -3.16 -6.66 -5.30
N LEU A 127 -4.35 -7.14 -4.99
CA LEU A 127 -4.62 -8.12 -3.94
C LEU A 127 -5.13 -9.41 -4.58
N ARG A 128 -4.69 -10.55 -4.05
CA ARG A 128 -5.14 -11.87 -4.48
C ARG A 128 -5.40 -12.77 -3.28
N GLN A 129 -6.50 -13.51 -3.34
CA GLN A 129 -6.81 -14.57 -2.40
C GLN A 129 -6.32 -15.91 -2.94
N ILE A 130 -5.77 -16.73 -2.06
CA ILE A 130 -5.50 -18.14 -2.30
C ILE A 130 -6.33 -18.94 -1.29
N PRO A 131 -7.63 -19.18 -1.55
CA PRO A 131 -8.54 -19.75 -0.56
C PRO A 131 -8.12 -21.12 -0.03
N ALA A 132 -7.53 -21.95 -0.91
CA ALA A 132 -7.06 -23.28 -0.55
C ALA A 132 -5.93 -23.26 0.48
N ALA A 133 -5.12 -22.19 0.50
CA ALA A 133 -4.06 -21.97 1.48
C ALA A 133 -4.51 -21.09 2.66
N GLY A 134 -5.76 -20.57 2.64
CA GLY A 134 -6.22 -19.58 3.62
C GLY A 134 -5.39 -18.29 3.59
N GLN A 135 -4.93 -17.89 2.40
CA GLN A 135 -4.01 -16.78 2.23
C GLN A 135 -4.65 -15.61 1.48
N VAL A 136 -4.22 -14.40 1.85
CA VAL A 136 -4.39 -13.19 1.05
C VAL A 136 -3.04 -12.56 0.84
N ILE A 137 -2.73 -12.25 -0.41
CA ILE A 137 -1.46 -11.72 -0.86
C ILE A 137 -1.72 -10.33 -1.41
N VAL A 138 -1.01 -9.34 -0.90
CA VAL A 138 -0.81 -8.08 -1.60
C VAL A 138 0.35 -8.33 -2.55
N GLU A 139 0.04 -8.54 -3.83
CA GLU A 139 1.04 -8.89 -4.85
C GLU A 139 1.98 -7.70 -5.08
N ARG A 140 1.40 -6.49 -5.15
CA ARG A 140 2.12 -5.23 -5.15
C ARG A 140 1.18 -4.14 -4.64
N ALA A 141 1.66 -3.27 -3.76
CA ALA A 141 1.09 -1.97 -3.46
C ALA A 141 2.19 -0.94 -3.72
N GLU A 142 1.88 0.12 -4.44
CA GLU A 142 2.84 1.12 -4.87
C GLU A 142 2.25 2.52 -4.73
N LEU A 143 3.01 3.43 -4.16
CA LEU A 143 2.77 4.86 -4.14
C LEU A 143 3.93 5.54 -4.86
N ALA A 144 3.67 6.14 -6.02
CA ALA A 144 4.67 6.82 -6.84
C ALA A 144 4.36 8.31 -6.93
N SER A 145 5.38 9.14 -6.78
CA SER A 145 5.31 10.58 -7.06
C SER A 145 5.74 10.86 -8.50
N ASP A 146 5.14 11.86 -9.13
CA ASP A 146 5.55 12.33 -10.46
C ASP A 146 7.00 12.90 -10.49
N ALA A 147 7.64 13.15 -9.33
CA ALA A 147 9.08 13.45 -9.24
C ALA A 147 10.00 12.22 -9.29
N GLY A 148 9.44 11.00 -9.33
CA GLY A 148 10.21 9.75 -9.41
C GLY A 148 10.50 9.07 -8.08
N ASP A 149 10.01 9.62 -6.96
CA ASP A 149 10.00 8.94 -5.67
C ASP A 149 8.95 7.81 -5.66
N VAL A 150 9.31 6.61 -5.21
CA VAL A 150 8.43 5.44 -5.19
C VAL A 150 8.54 4.70 -3.87
N ILE A 151 7.42 4.31 -3.28
CA ILE A 151 7.33 3.28 -2.24
C ILE A 151 6.52 2.13 -2.81
N ALA A 152 7.05 0.92 -2.77
CA ALA A 152 6.35 -0.28 -3.18
C ALA A 152 6.48 -1.38 -2.13
N GLY A 153 5.57 -2.34 -2.14
CA GLY A 153 5.72 -3.54 -1.34
C GLY A 153 4.77 -4.65 -1.69
N SER A 154 5.09 -5.85 -1.21
CA SER A 154 4.28 -7.06 -1.29
C SER A 154 4.15 -7.66 0.10
N MET A 155 3.03 -8.29 0.39
CA MET A 155 2.74 -8.84 1.72
C MET A 155 1.93 -10.12 1.61
N VAL A 156 2.17 -11.06 2.53
CA VAL A 156 1.41 -12.30 2.66
C VAL A 156 0.75 -12.36 4.02
N PHE A 157 -0.57 -12.56 4.01
CA PHE A 157 -1.38 -12.84 5.19
C PHE A 157 -1.90 -14.27 5.11
N GLU A 158 -1.80 -14.99 6.23
CA GLU A 158 -2.29 -16.36 6.39
C GLU A 158 -3.48 -16.39 7.34
N ARG A 159 -4.19 -17.52 7.32
CA ARG A 159 -5.37 -17.80 8.16
C ARG A 159 -6.51 -16.79 7.92
N LEU A 160 -6.60 -16.28 6.70
CA LEU A 160 -7.65 -15.37 6.26
C LEU A 160 -8.59 -16.08 5.29
N PHE A 161 -9.74 -16.54 5.78
CA PHE A 161 -10.74 -17.25 4.98
C PHE A 161 -11.93 -16.34 4.67
N LEU A 162 -12.05 -15.95 3.40
CA LEU A 162 -13.04 -14.98 2.91
C LEU A 162 -14.12 -15.64 2.03
N SER A 163 -14.37 -16.93 2.22
CA SER A 163 -15.34 -17.69 1.43
C SER A 163 -16.81 -17.40 1.81
N SER A 164 -17.04 -16.85 3.01
CA SER A 164 -18.36 -16.42 3.48
C SER A 164 -18.23 -15.30 4.50
N LYS A 165 -19.32 -14.55 4.76
CA LYS A 165 -19.36 -13.51 5.80
C LYS A 165 -19.01 -14.06 7.19
N SER A 166 -19.50 -15.26 7.54
CA SER A 166 -19.19 -15.90 8.82
C SER A 166 -17.71 -16.31 8.92
N MET A 167 -17.14 -16.86 7.85
CA MET A 167 -15.71 -17.20 7.83
C MET A 167 -14.83 -15.96 7.92
N MET A 168 -15.21 -14.87 7.25
CA MET A 168 -14.51 -13.59 7.33
C MET A 168 -14.50 -13.05 8.76
N GLN A 169 -15.66 -13.04 9.44
CA GLN A 169 -15.77 -12.59 10.84
C GLN A 169 -14.86 -13.41 11.79
N VAL A 170 -14.82 -14.73 11.62
CA VAL A 170 -13.94 -15.60 12.43
C VAL A 170 -12.47 -15.38 12.09
N SER A 171 -12.15 -15.23 10.81
CA SER A 171 -10.78 -15.14 10.32
C SER A 171 -10.08 -13.85 10.78
N ILE A 172 -10.80 -12.73 10.89
CA ILE A 172 -10.25 -11.44 11.38
C ILE A 172 -9.58 -11.60 12.75
N GLY A 173 -10.09 -12.48 13.63
CA GLY A 173 -9.49 -12.73 14.94
C GLY A 173 -8.24 -13.62 14.91
N SER A 174 -7.95 -14.28 13.79
CA SER A 174 -6.93 -15.34 13.71
C SER A 174 -5.94 -15.20 12.56
N VAL A 175 -6.15 -14.20 11.70
CA VAL A 175 -5.27 -13.84 10.59
C VAL A 175 -3.91 -13.40 11.10
N THR A 176 -2.89 -13.80 10.37
CA THR A 176 -1.49 -13.58 10.71
C THR A 176 -0.74 -13.03 9.51
N TYR A 177 -0.01 -11.94 9.67
CA TYR A 177 1.01 -11.52 8.73
C TYR A 177 2.16 -12.54 8.74
N LYS A 178 2.63 -12.93 7.56
CA LYS A 178 3.68 -13.95 7.39
C LYS A 178 5.00 -13.36 6.92
N ALA A 179 4.97 -12.59 5.84
CA ALA A 179 6.15 -12.01 5.22
C ALA A 179 5.77 -10.84 4.33
N GLY A 180 6.73 -9.97 4.03
CA GLY A 180 6.58 -8.89 3.08
C GLY A 180 7.92 -8.27 2.69
N LEU A 181 7.93 -7.75 1.47
CA LEU A 181 9.08 -7.07 0.89
C LEU A 181 8.63 -5.64 0.59
N PHE A 182 9.41 -4.66 1.01
CA PHE A 182 9.15 -3.25 0.77
C PHE A 182 10.37 -2.62 0.12
N GLU A 183 10.14 -1.75 -0.83
CA GLU A 183 11.15 -1.02 -1.58
C GLU A 183 10.78 0.45 -1.54
N MET A 184 11.77 1.30 -1.29
CA MET A 184 11.60 2.75 -1.34
C MET A 184 12.73 3.36 -2.15
N SER A 185 12.41 3.98 -3.28
CA SER A 185 13.34 4.72 -4.13
C SER A 185 13.10 6.22 -3.96
N LEU A 186 14.14 6.97 -3.61
CA LEU A 186 14.05 8.41 -3.32
C LEU A 186 14.99 9.23 -4.21
N SER A 187 14.43 10.29 -4.79
CA SER A 187 15.10 11.25 -5.67
C SER A 187 15.95 12.26 -4.88
N GLY A 188 15.57 12.53 -3.63
CA GLY A 188 16.15 13.57 -2.77
C GLY A 188 15.65 14.99 -3.07
N GLU A 189 14.75 15.18 -4.03
CA GLU A 189 14.23 16.51 -4.40
C GLU A 189 13.35 17.11 -3.28
N TYR A 190 12.50 16.27 -2.69
CA TYR A 190 11.57 16.62 -1.61
C TYR A 190 11.94 15.85 -0.33
N GLU A 191 11.83 16.51 0.82
CA GLU A 191 12.06 15.89 2.14
C GLU A 191 10.93 14.93 2.55
N ASN A 192 9.69 15.23 2.14
CA ASN A 192 8.53 14.37 2.32
C ASN A 192 7.75 14.32 0.99
N PRO A 193 8.20 13.51 0.01
CA PRO A 193 7.60 13.48 -1.32
C PRO A 193 6.15 12.95 -1.31
N PHE A 194 5.79 12.15 -0.30
CA PHE A 194 4.48 11.48 -0.22
C PHE A 194 3.47 12.16 0.71
N GLY A 195 3.86 13.20 1.46
CA GLY A 195 2.94 13.92 2.35
C GLY A 195 2.51 13.15 3.60
N PHE A 196 3.22 12.10 4.03
CA PHE A 196 2.82 11.33 5.21
C PHE A 196 2.83 12.17 6.51
N ASN A 197 1.73 12.12 7.26
CA ASN A 197 1.61 12.63 8.62
C ASN A 197 2.37 11.74 9.60
N GLY A 198 3.67 11.96 9.77
CA GLY A 198 4.27 11.67 11.06
C GLY A 198 3.73 12.68 12.07
N LYS A 199 3.12 12.25 13.19
CA LYS A 199 3.08 13.08 14.41
C LYS A 199 4.48 13.44 14.93
N LEU A 200 5.54 13.00 14.24
CA LEU A 200 6.76 13.76 14.21
C LEU A 200 6.44 15.13 13.59
N ALA A 201 6.15 16.10 14.44
CA ALA A 201 6.38 17.48 14.08
C ALA A 201 7.88 17.62 13.78
N MET A 202 8.33 17.20 12.60
CA MET A 202 9.70 17.37 12.08
C MET A 202 9.91 18.81 11.64
N ARG A 203 9.23 19.76 12.30
CA ARG A 203 9.66 21.15 12.36
C ARG A 203 10.90 21.19 13.26
N GLY A 204 12.03 20.82 12.68
CA GLY A 204 13.34 20.79 13.32
C GLY A 204 14.44 20.86 12.28
N SER A 205 15.65 21.23 12.70
CA SER A 205 16.81 21.20 11.82
C SER A 205 17.06 19.77 11.31
N PRO A 206 17.70 19.60 10.13
CA PRO A 206 18.20 18.32 9.62
C PRO A 206 18.88 17.42 10.67
N GLU A 207 19.55 18.01 11.66
CA GLU A 207 20.22 17.31 12.75
C GLU A 207 19.25 16.68 13.76
N ALA A 208 18.10 17.32 14.03
CA ALA A 208 17.09 16.77 14.91
C ALA A 208 16.46 15.51 14.30
N GLN A 209 16.20 15.53 12.99
CA GLN A 209 15.63 14.40 12.26
C GLN A 209 16.55 13.17 12.29
N ARG A 210 17.82 13.38 11.96
CA ARG A 210 18.86 12.33 12.03
C ARG A 210 18.99 11.76 13.44
N ARG A 211 19.01 12.63 14.45
CA ARG A 211 19.10 12.19 15.85
C ARG A 211 17.90 11.34 16.27
N THR A 212 16.70 11.74 15.89
CA THR A 212 15.49 10.96 16.16
C THR A 212 15.56 9.62 15.44
N ALA A 213 15.95 9.59 14.17
CA ALA A 213 16.10 8.33 13.43
C ALA A 213 17.14 7.40 14.09
N PHE A 214 18.30 7.92 14.49
CA PHE A 214 19.31 7.13 15.21
C PHE A 214 18.82 6.62 16.56
N ASP A 215 18.11 7.44 17.33
CA ASP A 215 17.51 7.01 18.61
C ASP A 215 16.49 5.89 18.39
N LEU A 216 15.62 6.02 17.38
CA LEU A 216 14.66 4.99 17.00
C LEU A 216 15.35 3.67 16.61
N ILE A 217 16.35 3.73 15.74
CA ILE A 217 17.13 2.55 15.31
C ILE A 217 17.85 1.92 16.51
N SER A 218 18.40 2.71 17.42
CA SER A 218 19.12 2.20 18.59
C SER A 218 18.23 1.43 19.59
N ARG A 219 16.92 1.67 19.55
CA ARG A 219 15.93 1.01 20.42
C ARG A 219 15.33 -0.27 19.80
N LEU A 220 15.69 -0.60 18.55
CA LEU A 220 15.20 -1.82 17.91
C LEU A 220 15.81 -3.06 18.58
N PRO A 221 15.02 -4.09 18.93
CA PRO A 221 15.54 -5.30 19.56
C PRO A 221 16.56 -6.02 18.67
N ASP A 222 17.63 -6.57 19.25
CA ASP A 222 18.65 -7.31 18.51
C ASP A 222 18.10 -8.57 17.81
N GLY A 223 17.04 -9.17 18.38
CA GLY A 223 16.33 -10.30 17.75
C GLY A 223 15.44 -9.89 16.57
N PHE A 224 15.13 -8.60 16.43
CA PHE A 224 14.31 -8.07 15.34
C PHE A 224 15.16 -7.53 14.19
N VAL A 225 16.26 -6.82 14.49
CA VAL A 225 17.21 -6.29 13.48
C VAL A 225 18.62 -6.74 13.83
N ASP A 226 19.25 -7.45 12.90
CA ASP A 226 20.65 -7.86 13.03
C ASP A 226 21.63 -6.68 12.82
N ASP A 227 22.91 -6.89 13.16
CA ASP A 227 23.92 -5.83 13.11
C ASP A 227 24.11 -5.28 11.68
N ALA A 228 23.98 -6.13 10.66
CA ALA A 228 24.12 -5.73 9.26
C ALA A 228 22.98 -4.80 8.84
N SER A 229 21.73 -5.22 9.03
CA SER A 229 20.55 -4.42 8.71
C SER A 229 20.50 -3.13 9.51
N ARG A 230 20.96 -3.16 10.77
CA ARG A 230 21.05 -1.96 11.61
C ARG A 230 22.05 -0.95 11.05
N ALA A 231 23.17 -1.41 10.49
CA ALA A 231 24.14 -0.54 9.83
C ALA A 231 23.53 0.11 8.58
N GLU A 232 22.77 -0.63 7.77
CA GLU A 232 22.07 -0.12 6.58
C GLU A 232 21.02 0.93 6.93
N LEU A 233 20.16 0.66 7.94
CA LEU A 233 19.20 1.63 8.46
C LEU A 233 19.89 2.89 9.02
N THR A 234 21.06 2.73 9.66
CA THR A 234 21.86 3.85 10.14
C THR A 234 22.46 4.64 8.98
N GLY A 235 22.88 3.99 7.90
CA GLY A 235 23.33 4.62 6.66
C GLY A 235 22.25 5.51 6.06
N PHE A 236 21.06 4.94 5.85
CA PHE A 236 19.87 5.68 5.40
C PHE A 236 19.55 6.86 6.32
N ALA A 237 19.49 6.64 7.64
CA ALA A 237 19.22 7.69 8.62
C ALA A 237 20.26 8.81 8.60
N GLY A 238 21.51 8.53 8.20
CA GLY A 238 22.57 9.52 8.06
C GLY A 238 22.33 10.54 6.94
N GLU A 239 21.53 10.19 5.93
CA GLU A 239 21.23 11.03 4.76
C GLU A 239 19.94 11.85 4.89
N LEU A 240 19.18 11.67 5.97
CA LEU A 240 18.05 12.54 6.29
C LEU A 240 18.50 14.02 6.40
N PRO A 241 17.68 14.99 5.95
CA PRO A 241 16.27 14.88 5.57
C PRO A 241 15.98 14.48 4.11
N ARG A 242 17.00 14.35 3.27
CA ARG A 242 16.84 14.15 1.81
C ARG A 242 17.72 12.99 1.34
N PRO A 243 17.42 11.76 1.78
CA PRO A 243 18.13 10.58 1.31
C PRO A 243 17.91 10.40 -0.19
N GLN A 244 18.93 9.94 -0.90
CA GLN A 244 18.88 9.72 -2.34
C GLN A 244 19.41 8.31 -2.65
N GLY A 245 18.57 7.44 -3.19
CA GLY A 245 18.89 6.02 -3.35
C GLY A 245 17.70 5.10 -3.10
N SER A 246 17.96 3.80 -2.96
CA SER A 246 16.95 2.78 -2.71
C SER A 246 17.15 2.10 -1.35
N LEU A 247 16.08 1.99 -0.58
CA LEU A 247 16.00 1.22 0.66
C LEU A 247 15.11 0.01 0.44
N ASP A 248 15.67 -1.18 0.55
CA ASP A 248 14.94 -2.44 0.51
C ASP A 248 14.77 -2.98 1.93
N LEU A 249 13.56 -3.41 2.27
CA LEU A 249 13.21 -3.96 3.57
C LEU A 249 12.51 -5.32 3.39
N ALA A 250 12.98 -6.33 4.12
CA ALA A 250 12.33 -7.64 4.19
C ALA A 250 11.84 -7.86 5.62
N LEU A 251 10.52 -8.02 5.78
CA LEU A 251 9.90 -8.23 7.07
C LEU A 251 9.28 -9.63 7.10
N ASP A 252 9.73 -10.46 8.03
CA ASP A 252 9.27 -11.83 8.19
C ASP A 252 8.70 -12.07 9.58
N SER A 253 7.76 -13.01 9.69
CA SER A 253 7.22 -13.47 10.96
C SER A 253 7.24 -15.00 11.04
N GLU A 254 7.90 -15.51 12.09
CA GLU A 254 7.98 -16.95 12.35
C GLU A 254 6.65 -17.49 12.89
N THR A 255 6.08 -16.81 13.89
CA THR A 255 4.87 -17.24 14.59
C THR A 255 3.58 -16.66 14.01
N GLY A 256 3.70 -15.72 13.07
CA GLY A 256 2.57 -14.97 12.52
C GLY A 256 2.16 -13.80 13.42
N PHE A 257 1.89 -12.65 12.80
CA PHE A 257 1.56 -11.41 13.53
C PHE A 257 0.08 -11.03 13.34
N GLY A 258 -0.69 -11.03 14.44
CA GLY A 258 -2.15 -10.84 14.39
C GLY A 258 -2.61 -9.47 13.87
N LEU A 259 -3.74 -9.39 13.14
CA LEU A 259 -4.23 -8.12 12.56
C LEU A 259 -4.51 -7.02 13.59
N VAL A 260 -4.83 -7.34 14.85
CA VAL A 260 -4.97 -6.31 15.89
C VAL A 260 -3.64 -5.58 16.09
N LYS A 261 -2.53 -6.31 16.12
CA LYS A 261 -1.21 -5.71 16.23
C LYS A 261 -0.83 -4.93 14.96
N VAL A 262 -1.20 -5.41 13.76
CA VAL A 262 -1.05 -4.68 12.48
C VAL A 262 -1.87 -3.39 12.45
N GLY A 263 -3.13 -3.46 12.88
CA GLY A 263 -4.04 -2.31 12.91
C GLY A 263 -3.62 -1.28 13.95
N THR A 264 -3.17 -1.70 15.13
CA THR A 264 -2.58 -0.82 16.13
C THR A 264 -1.30 -0.16 15.59
N PHE A 265 -0.46 -0.92 14.86
CA PHE A 265 0.75 -0.41 14.20
C PHE A 265 0.45 0.66 13.15
N ALA A 266 -0.51 0.40 12.27
CA ALA A 266 -0.97 1.35 11.26
C ALA A 266 -1.63 2.60 11.87
N ALA A 267 -2.33 2.46 13.01
CA ALA A 267 -3.09 3.56 13.62
C ALA A 267 -2.28 4.47 14.55
N LEU A 268 -1.34 3.92 15.33
CA LEU A 268 -0.55 4.72 16.29
C LEU A 268 0.76 5.27 15.68
N GLY A 269 1.24 4.65 14.60
CA GLY A 269 2.52 4.99 13.99
C GLY A 269 3.71 4.53 14.84
N TRP A 270 4.84 4.26 14.19
CA TRP A 270 6.04 3.66 14.81
C TRP A 270 6.56 4.45 16.02
N VAL A 271 6.49 5.79 15.97
CA VAL A 271 7.07 6.68 16.98
C VAL A 271 6.32 6.65 18.31
N ASP A 272 4.99 6.71 18.27
CA ASP A 272 4.14 6.65 19.48
C ASP A 272 4.33 5.29 20.19
N MET A 273 4.65 4.23 19.44
CA MET A 273 4.94 2.90 20.00
C MET A 273 6.31 2.80 20.67
N VAL A 274 7.33 3.43 20.09
CA VAL A 274 8.69 3.45 20.68
C VAL A 274 8.70 4.26 21.98
N GLU A 275 7.94 5.35 22.02
CA GLU A 275 7.86 6.24 23.19
C GLU A 275 7.09 5.62 24.36
N ASN A 276 6.06 4.82 24.10
CA ASN A 276 5.19 4.26 25.15
C ASN A 276 5.61 2.87 25.68
N GLY A 277 6.63 2.24 25.08
CA GLY A 277 7.13 0.92 25.48
C GLY A 277 6.17 -0.22 25.11
N GLY A 278 6.68 -1.23 24.42
CA GLY A 278 5.86 -2.36 23.92
C GLY A 278 6.36 -2.99 22.62
N LEU A 279 7.41 -2.42 22.01
CA LEU A 279 8.02 -2.95 20.79
C LEU A 279 8.48 -4.39 20.93
N ASP A 280 9.12 -4.76 22.04
CA ASP A 280 9.63 -6.12 22.24
C ASP A 280 8.53 -7.18 22.17
N VAL A 281 7.34 -6.89 22.72
CA VAL A 281 6.18 -7.80 22.72
C VAL A 281 5.42 -7.77 21.38
N LEU A 282 5.50 -6.65 20.68
CA LEU A 282 4.91 -6.48 19.36
C LEU A 282 5.74 -7.27 18.33
N LEU A 283 7.05 -7.01 18.29
CA LEU A 283 8.00 -7.51 17.31
C LEU A 283 8.55 -8.90 17.64
N ASP A 284 8.12 -9.50 18.75
CA ASP A 284 8.47 -10.88 19.09
C ASP A 284 8.12 -11.84 17.95
N GLY A 285 9.09 -12.67 17.56
CA GLY A 285 8.98 -13.59 16.43
C GLY A 285 8.96 -12.92 15.05
N MET A 286 9.39 -11.66 14.95
CA MET A 286 9.59 -10.96 13.68
C MET A 286 11.07 -10.69 13.41
N THR A 287 11.43 -10.61 12.14
CA THR A 287 12.77 -10.20 11.69
C THR A 287 12.65 -9.17 10.58
N LEU A 288 13.50 -8.15 10.62
CA LEU A 288 13.61 -7.11 9.61
C LEU A 288 15.03 -7.14 9.02
N GLY A 289 15.11 -7.49 7.74
CA GLY A 289 16.27 -7.25 6.90
C GLY A 289 16.17 -5.86 6.27
N ALA A 290 17.30 -5.16 6.16
CA ALA A 290 17.38 -3.87 5.49
C ALA A 290 18.64 -3.80 4.60
N ASP A 291 18.52 -3.16 3.44
CA ASP A 291 19.62 -2.90 2.51
C ASP A 291 19.49 -1.46 1.99
N TRP A 292 20.50 -0.62 2.22
CA TRP A 292 20.51 0.77 1.76
C TRP A 292 21.53 0.95 0.63
N SER A 293 21.03 1.33 -0.53
CA SER A 293 21.83 1.59 -1.72
C SER A 293 21.78 3.09 -2.07
N PRO A 294 22.69 3.92 -1.51
CA PRO A 294 22.72 5.33 -1.80
C PRO A 294 23.13 5.60 -3.24
N THR A 295 22.48 6.59 -3.85
CA THR A 295 22.97 7.15 -5.11
C THR A 295 24.16 8.03 -4.79
N THR A 296 25.37 7.49 -4.88
CA THR A 296 26.57 8.29 -4.70
C THR A 296 26.60 9.37 -5.78
N GLY A 297 26.41 10.63 -5.39
CA GLY A 297 26.75 11.76 -6.25
C GLY A 297 28.21 11.64 -6.67
N GLN A 298 28.49 11.72 -7.97
CA GLN A 298 29.80 12.15 -8.45
C GLN A 298 30.07 13.51 -7.80
N THR A 299 30.91 13.54 -6.78
CA THR A 299 31.63 14.75 -6.39
C THR A 299 32.60 15.06 -7.52
N ASP A 300 32.23 15.97 -8.41
CA ASP A 300 33.21 16.81 -9.11
C ASP A 300 33.63 17.98 -8.21
#